data_AF-A0A5N7ANM1-F1
#
_entry.id   AF-A0A5N7ANM1-F1
#
_cell.length_a   1.000
_cell.length_b   1.000
_cell.length_c   1.000
_cell.angle_alpha   90.00
_cell.angle_beta   90.00
_cell.angle_gamma   90.00
#
_symmetry.space_group_name_H-M   'P 1'
#
loop_
_entity.id
_entity.type
_entity.pdbx_description
1 polymer ?
#
loop_
_entity_poly.entity_id
_entity_poly.type
_entity_poly.pdbx_seq_one_letter_code
_entity_poly.pdbx_strand_id
1 'polypeptide(L)'
;MIIHDPTVDEYNKDLNVLALNDRSYRIFNEMYMNQIRTARPLTVNSGLINMANTWANSDGDTVGQMFKTESAPGQKSRVRLVDAAMHAHFRFSINKS
;
A
#
# COMPACT_ATOMS: atom_id res chain seq x y z
N MET A 1 -5.85 11.31 -7.68
CA MET A 1 -6.91 11.98 -8.47
C MET A 1 -7.68 10.93 -9.23
N ILE A 2 -9.00 11.05 -9.35
CA ILE A 2 -9.84 10.17 -10.15
C ILE A 2 -10.53 11.04 -11.20
N ILE A 3 -10.43 10.64 -12.47
CA ILE A 3 -11.20 11.20 -13.58
C ILE A 3 -12.11 10.07 -14.09
N HIS A 4 -13.40 10.38 -14.25
CA HIS A 4 -14.39 9.43 -14.72
C HIS A 4 -14.54 9.56 -16.23
N ASP A 5 -14.30 8.46 -16.94
CA ASP A 5 -14.38 8.33 -18.39
C ASP A 5 -14.83 6.90 -18.73
N PRO A 6 -15.25 6.64 -19.99
CA PRO A 6 -15.59 5.29 -20.45
C PRO A 6 -14.50 4.26 -20.15
N THR A 7 -14.91 3.02 -19.85
CA THR A 7 -13.99 1.91 -19.59
C THR A 7 -14.06 0.83 -20.66
N VAL A 8 -12.93 0.14 -20.85
CA VAL A 8 -12.80 -0.99 -21.81
C VAL A 8 -13.50 -2.27 -21.36
N ASP A 9 -13.91 -2.35 -20.09
CA ASP A 9 -14.66 -3.48 -19.51
C ASP A 9 -15.66 -2.95 -18.48
N GLU A 10 -16.70 -3.74 -18.22
CA GLU A 10 -17.78 -3.43 -17.30
C GLU A 10 -17.47 -3.93 -15.87
N TYR A 11 -17.88 -3.13 -14.89
CA TYR A 11 -17.79 -3.46 -13.46
C TYR A 11 -19.04 -2.95 -12.75
N ASN A 12 -19.41 -3.59 -11.64
CA ASN A 12 -20.60 -3.23 -10.85
C ASN A 12 -20.26 -2.61 -9.48
N LYS A 13 -18.96 -2.49 -9.14
CA LYS A 13 -18.48 -1.73 -7.98
C LYS A 13 -17.12 -1.09 -8.26
N ASP A 14 -16.98 0.20 -8.02
CA ASP A 14 -15.68 0.88 -7.98
C ASP A 14 -15.18 0.91 -6.53
N LEU A 15 -14.05 0.25 -6.26
CA LEU A 15 -13.40 0.24 -4.95
C LEU A 15 -12.46 1.44 -4.75
N ASN A 16 -12.43 2.36 -5.71
CA ASN A 16 -11.55 3.52 -5.75
C ASN A 16 -10.06 3.12 -5.76
N VAL A 17 -9.21 4.02 -5.26
CA VAL A 17 -7.75 3.86 -5.20
C VAL A 17 -7.37 2.85 -4.13
N LEU A 18 -6.45 1.96 -4.51
CA LEU A 18 -5.70 1.10 -3.60
C LEU A 18 -4.23 1.50 -3.68
N ALA A 19 -3.81 2.35 -2.76
CA ALA A 19 -2.45 2.84 -2.64
C ALA A 19 -1.57 1.81 -1.92
N LEU A 20 -0.43 1.49 -2.52
CA LEU A 20 0.62 0.65 -1.94
C LEU A 20 1.77 1.57 -1.57
N ASN A 21 2.15 1.59 -0.29
CA ASN A 21 3.25 2.42 0.19
C ASN A 21 4.26 1.53 0.92
N ASP A 22 5.53 1.89 0.85
CA ASP A 22 6.47 1.49 1.90
C ASP A 22 6.24 2.36 3.15
N ARG A 23 6.78 1.91 4.27
CA ARG A 23 6.72 2.64 5.53
C ARG A 23 8.05 2.56 6.25
N SER A 24 8.53 3.73 6.64
CA SER A 24 9.61 3.90 7.59
C SER A 24 9.05 4.38 8.93
N TYR A 25 9.71 4.03 10.04
CA TYR A 25 9.45 4.63 11.35
C TYR A 25 10.19 5.95 11.55
N ARG A 26 11.12 6.29 10.65
CA ARG A 26 11.79 7.58 10.61
C ARG A 26 11.16 8.45 9.54
N ILE A 27 11.13 9.75 9.79
CA ILE A 27 10.68 10.71 8.78
C ILE A 27 11.70 10.78 7.64
N PHE A 28 11.21 11.05 6.43
CA PHE A 28 12.03 11.06 5.22
C PHE A 28 13.27 11.95 5.33
N ASN A 29 13.14 13.15 5.90
CA ASN A 29 14.25 14.12 5.96
C ASN A 29 15.45 13.60 6.77
N GLU A 30 15.20 12.84 7.84
CA GLU A 30 16.27 12.18 8.61
C GLU A 30 16.98 11.11 7.77
N MET A 31 16.21 10.34 7.01
CA MET A 31 16.73 9.29 6.14
C MET A 31 17.55 9.88 4.98
N TYR A 32 17.08 10.99 4.40
CA TYR A 32 17.75 11.70 3.31
C TYR A 32 19.17 12.14 3.69
N MET A 33 19.35 12.72 4.88
CA MET A 33 20.68 13.15 5.34
C MET A 33 21.65 11.97 5.50
N ASN A 34 21.16 10.81 5.95
CA ASN A 34 21.98 9.60 6.03
C ASN A 34 22.34 9.07 4.64
N GLN A 35 21.39 9.13 3.71
CA GLN A 35 21.56 8.69 2.33
C GLN A 35 22.63 9.50 1.59
N ILE A 36 22.68 10.82 1.80
CA ILE A 36 23.72 11.69 1.24
C ILE A 36 25.11 11.31 1.77
N ARG A 37 25.22 11.00 3.07
CA ARG A 37 26.50 10.69 3.72
C ARG A 37 27.02 9.30 3.37
N THR A 38 26.11 8.34 3.23
CA THR A 38 26.43 6.95 2.93
C THR A 38 25.45 6.42 1.89
N ALA A 39 25.88 6.35 0.63
CA ALA A 39 25.06 5.81 -0.44
C ALA A 39 24.85 4.29 -0.25
N ARG A 40 23.68 3.90 0.27
CA ARG A 40 23.25 2.50 0.44
C ARG A 40 21.78 2.36 0.08
N PRO A 41 21.30 1.19 -0.35
CA PRO A 41 19.86 0.97 -0.53
C PRO A 41 19.09 1.34 0.75
N LEU A 42 17.98 2.05 0.58
CA LEU A 42 17.24 2.54 1.72
C LEU A 42 16.47 1.38 2.38
N THR A 43 16.77 1.10 3.64
CA THR A 43 16.00 0.10 4.39
C THR A 43 14.71 0.75 4.88
N VAL A 44 13.58 0.26 4.36
CA VAL A 44 12.22 0.58 4.85
C VAL A 44 11.71 -0.57 5.71
N ASN A 45 10.94 -0.25 6.76
CA ASN A 45 10.61 -1.21 7.82
C ASN A 45 9.46 -2.15 7.43
N SER A 46 8.45 -1.63 6.74
CA SER A 46 7.26 -2.37 6.33
C SER A 46 6.59 -1.74 5.11
N GLY A 47 5.37 -2.18 4.79
CA GLY A 47 4.49 -1.54 3.81
C GLY A 47 3.11 -1.25 4.37
N LEU A 48 2.32 -0.46 3.64
CA LEU A 48 0.93 -0.13 3.94
C LEU A 48 0.07 -0.35 2.69
N ILE A 49 -1.10 -0.95 2.88
CA ILE A 49 -2.15 -1.02 1.86
C ILE A 49 -3.23 -0.03 2.27
N ASN A 50 -3.50 0.98 1.44
CA ASN A 50 -4.39 2.10 1.76
C ASN A 50 -4.12 2.67 3.18
N MET A 51 -2.85 2.93 3.46
CA MET A 51 -2.34 3.46 4.73
C MET A 51 -2.56 2.56 5.96
N ALA A 52 -2.96 1.30 5.77
CA ALA A 52 -3.23 0.35 6.83
C ALA A 52 -2.25 -0.84 6.78
N ASN A 53 -1.77 -1.24 7.95
CA ASN A 53 -1.07 -2.50 8.21
C ASN A 53 -1.03 -2.73 9.74
N THR A 54 -0.71 -3.95 10.14
CA THR A 54 -0.35 -4.25 11.54
C THR A 54 1.15 -4.07 11.77
N TRP A 55 1.54 -3.96 13.04
CA TRP A 55 2.92 -3.93 13.48
C TRP A 55 3.03 -4.60 14.86
N ALA A 56 4.06 -5.43 15.05
CA ALA A 56 4.41 -5.97 16.35
C ALA A 56 5.36 -5.00 17.06
N ASN A 57 4.95 -4.51 18.23
CA ASN A 57 5.76 -3.59 19.02
C ASN A 57 6.94 -4.30 19.71
N SER A 58 7.77 -3.52 20.42
CA SER A 58 8.93 -4.05 21.16
C SER A 58 8.56 -5.07 22.24
N ASP A 59 7.32 -5.01 22.74
CA ASP A 59 6.82 -5.86 23.81
C ASP A 59 6.14 -7.13 23.24
N GLY A 60 6.07 -7.26 21.91
CA GLY A 60 5.47 -8.39 21.20
C GLY A 60 3.98 -8.22 20.87
N ASP A 61 3.35 -7.12 21.29
CA ASP A 61 1.95 -6.86 21.00
C ASP A 61 1.74 -6.44 19.55
N THR A 62 0.72 -6.99 18.91
CA THR A 62 0.32 -6.56 17.57
C THR A 62 -0.68 -5.41 17.66
N VAL A 63 -0.31 -4.26 17.07
CA VAL A 63 -1.15 -3.07 16.97
C VAL A 63 -1.46 -2.73 15.51
N GLY A 64 -2.43 -1.84 15.31
CA GLY A 64 -2.89 -1.46 13.97
C GLY A 64 -3.89 -2.47 13.40
N GLN A 65 -4.25 -2.26 12.13
CA GLN A 65 -5.25 -3.08 11.45
C GLN A 65 -4.85 -3.28 9.98
N MET A 66 -5.11 -4.48 9.46
CA MET A 66 -4.96 -4.76 8.04
C MET A 66 -6.08 -4.07 7.25
N PHE A 67 -5.75 -3.62 6.04
CA PHE A 67 -6.78 -3.20 5.08
C PHE A 67 -7.77 -4.33 4.82
N LYS A 68 -9.06 -4.01 4.85
CA LYS A 68 -10.15 -4.92 4.53
C LYS A 68 -11.11 -4.23 3.59
N THR A 69 -11.59 -4.98 2.61
CA THR A 69 -12.69 -4.58 1.74
C THR A 69 -13.57 -5.79 1.48
N GLU A 70 -14.85 -5.56 1.28
CA GLU A 70 -15.82 -6.62 1.03
C GLU A 70 -16.07 -6.79 -0.47
N SER A 71 -16.14 -8.06 -0.89
CA SER A 71 -16.57 -8.49 -2.21
C SER A 71 -17.82 -9.34 -2.05
N ALA A 72 -18.87 -9.04 -2.81
CA ALA A 72 -20.04 -9.92 -2.90
C ALA A 72 -19.82 -11.02 -3.95
N PRO A 73 -20.45 -12.21 -3.80
CA PRO A 73 -20.44 -13.24 -4.84
C PRO A 73 -20.95 -12.69 -6.18
N GLY A 74 -20.26 -13.01 -7.28
CA GLY A 74 -20.60 -12.54 -8.63
C GLY A 74 -20.30 -11.06 -8.90
N GLN A 75 -19.73 -10.33 -7.94
CA GLN A 75 -19.39 -8.91 -8.10
C GLN A 75 -18.12 -8.73 -8.94
N LYS A 76 -18.17 -7.88 -9.97
CA LYS A 76 -17.01 -7.42 -10.73
C LYS A 76 -16.57 -6.07 -10.17
N SER A 77 -15.46 -6.07 -9.44
CA SER A 77 -14.94 -4.86 -8.78
C SER A 77 -13.78 -4.24 -9.55
N ARG A 78 -13.81 -2.91 -9.74
CA ARG A 78 -12.68 -2.13 -10.23
C ARG A 78 -11.82 -1.69 -9.04
N VAL A 79 -10.52 -1.97 -9.09
CA VAL A 79 -9.51 -1.46 -8.15
C VAL A 79 -8.51 -0.59 -8.92
N ARG A 80 -8.19 0.59 -8.41
CA ARG A 80 -7.23 1.51 -9.02
C ARG A 80 -5.91 1.47 -8.25
N LEU A 81 -5.03 0.54 -8.62
CA LEU A 81 -3.73 0.36 -7.96
C LEU A 81 -2.84 1.58 -8.20
N VAL A 82 -2.23 2.09 -7.13
CA VAL A 82 -1.23 3.16 -7.18
C VAL A 82 -0.03 2.72 -6.33
N ASP A 83 1.13 2.56 -6.96
CA ASP A 83 2.38 2.45 -6.23
C ASP A 83 2.82 3.86 -5.81
N ALA A 84 2.76 4.12 -4.50
CA ALA A 84 3.09 5.38 -3.87
C ALA A 84 4.31 5.24 -2.94
N ALA A 85 5.05 4.13 -3.03
CA ALA A 85 6.25 3.94 -2.23
C ALA A 85 7.33 4.96 -2.59
N MET A 86 8.12 5.31 -1.57
CA MET A 86 9.34 6.09 -1.75
C MET A 86 10.46 5.25 -2.37
N HIS A 87 10.63 4.00 -1.93
CA HIS A 87 11.74 3.14 -2.31
C HIS A 87 11.37 1.64 -2.30
N ALA A 88 10.24 1.30 -2.93
CA ALA A 88 9.85 -0.09 -3.19
C ALA A 88 9.27 -0.25 -4.59
N HIS A 89 9.21 -1.50 -5.07
CA HIS A 89 8.49 -1.86 -6.27
C HIS A 89 7.63 -3.09 -5.97
N PHE A 90 6.31 -2.95 -6.06
CA PHE A 90 5.40 -4.01 -5.61
C PHE A 90 5.05 -5.02 -6.70
N ARG A 91 4.96 -6.29 -6.30
CA ARG A 91 4.19 -7.30 -7.02
C ARG A 91 2.87 -7.50 -6.29
N PHE A 92 1.77 -7.06 -6.90
CA PHE A 92 0.43 -7.18 -6.31
C PHE A 92 -0.27 -8.48 -6.76
N SER A 93 -0.90 -9.16 -5.81
CA SER A 93 -1.74 -10.33 -6.08
C SER A 93 -2.86 -10.45 -5.06
N ILE A 94 -4.01 -10.98 -5.49
CA ILE A 94 -5.10 -11.39 -4.61
C ILE A 94 -5.18 -12.91 -4.68
N ASN A 95 -4.99 -13.57 -3.55
CA ASN A 95 -5.11 -15.03 -3.48
C ASN A 95 -6.59 -15.43 -3.46
N LYS A 96 -6.90 -16.56 -4.09
CA LYS A 96 -8.19 -17.23 -3.90
C LYS A 96 -8.16 -17.97 -2.56
N SER A 97 -9.23 -17.86 -1.79
CA SER A 97 -9.48 -18.66 -0.59
C SER A 97 -9.76 -20.11 -0.95
#